data_AF-A0A124BRH4-F1
#
_entry.id   AF-A0A124BRH4-F1
#
_cell.length_a   1.000
_cell.length_b   1.000
_cell.length_c   1.000
_cell.angle_alpha   90.00
_cell.angle_beta   90.00
_cell.angle_gamma   90.00
#
_symmetry.space_group_name_H-M   'P 1'
#
loop_
_entity.id
_entity.type
_entity.pdbx_description
1 polymer ?
#
loop_
_entity_poly.entity_id
_entity_poly.type
_entity_poly.pdbx_seq_one_letter_code
_entity_poly.pdbx_strand_id
1 'polypeptide(L)'
;MSAPVWPDGLQDGTPLPFSVWRVMHHVDGTRDVTEVARLAGVTVPDVQERLNAAAAWVARAAQRDLPVSDDLAERIIQCLTGVVGPVAAVMVDEVLDDLGEQATLNATLSTLAKQLTPERVQLFARLLRERGVT
;
A
#
# COMPACT_ATOMS: atom_id res chain seq x y z
N MET A 1 -14.82 -17.83 -21.28
CA MET A 1 -14.29 -16.74 -20.44
C MET A 1 -13.87 -17.37 -19.12
N SER A 2 -12.67 -17.11 -18.62
CA SER A 2 -12.19 -17.74 -17.38
C SER A 2 -12.87 -17.09 -16.17
N ALA A 3 -13.22 -17.89 -15.16
CA ALA A 3 -13.64 -17.37 -13.87
C ALA A 3 -12.47 -16.61 -13.22
N PRO A 4 -12.69 -15.41 -12.67
CA PRO A 4 -11.69 -14.75 -11.85
C PRO A 4 -11.39 -15.60 -10.61
N VAL A 5 -10.15 -15.51 -10.13
CA VAL A 5 -9.69 -16.13 -8.90
C VAL A 5 -9.09 -15.06 -8.00
N TRP A 6 -9.06 -15.34 -6.71
CA TRP A 6 -8.33 -14.50 -5.77
C TRP A 6 -6.85 -14.48 -6.11
N PRO A 7 -6.18 -13.31 -6.12
CA PRO A 7 -4.73 -13.24 -6.20
C PRO A 7 -4.07 -14.00 -5.06
N ASP A 8 -2.96 -14.68 -5.35
CA ASP A 8 -2.17 -15.37 -4.34
C ASP A 8 -1.79 -14.42 -3.19
N GLY A 9 -1.98 -14.88 -1.95
CA GLY A 9 -1.71 -14.08 -0.75
C GLY A 9 -2.89 -13.23 -0.25
N LEU A 10 -4.02 -13.17 -0.98
CA LEU A 10 -5.28 -12.62 -0.45
C LEU A 10 -6.24 -13.73 -0.07
N GLN A 11 -7.00 -13.49 0.99
CA GLN A 11 -8.12 -14.33 1.41
C GLN A 11 -9.31 -13.43 1.74
N ASP A 12 -10.51 -14.00 1.87
CA ASP A 12 -11.73 -13.25 2.17
C ASP A 12 -11.64 -12.41 3.47
N GLY A 13 -10.78 -12.83 4.41
CA GLY A 13 -10.49 -12.10 5.65
C GLY A 13 -9.46 -10.96 5.52
N THR A 14 -8.83 -10.76 4.35
CA THR A 14 -7.84 -9.70 4.16
C THR A 14 -8.53 -8.33 4.15
N PRO A 15 -8.10 -7.36 4.97
CA PRO A 15 -8.68 -6.01 4.94
C PRO A 15 -8.36 -5.33 3.61
N LEU A 16 -9.38 -5.19 2.77
CA LEU A 16 -9.33 -4.54 1.47
C LEU A 16 -10.16 -3.25 1.48
N PRO A 17 -9.83 -2.24 0.65
CA PRO A 17 -10.73 -1.12 0.40
C PRO A 17 -12.12 -1.63 0.00
N PHE A 18 -13.19 -1.03 0.52
CA PHE A 18 -14.56 -1.52 0.33
C PHE A 18 -14.93 -1.77 -1.14
N SER A 19 -14.50 -0.89 -2.05
CA SER A 19 -14.76 -1.05 -3.49
C SER A 19 -14.08 -2.28 -4.11
N VAL A 20 -12.93 -2.69 -3.57
CA VAL A 20 -12.20 -3.90 -3.98
C VAL A 20 -12.83 -5.12 -3.31
N TRP A 21 -13.04 -5.06 -1.99
CA TRP A 21 -13.68 -6.13 -1.22
C TRP A 21 -15.03 -6.55 -1.80
N ARG A 22 -15.90 -5.58 -2.14
CA ARG A 22 -17.23 -5.83 -2.69
C ARG A 22 -17.21 -6.68 -3.97
N VAL A 23 -16.18 -6.52 -4.80
CA VAL A 23 -15.99 -7.36 -6.00
C VAL A 23 -15.40 -8.71 -5.61
N MET A 24 -14.31 -8.70 -4.83
CA MET A 24 -13.58 -9.90 -4.44
C MET A 24 -14.45 -10.90 -3.64
N HIS A 25 -15.38 -10.42 -2.82
CA HIS A 25 -16.31 -11.23 -2.05
C HIS A 25 -17.18 -12.16 -2.93
N HIS A 26 -17.43 -11.79 -4.19
CA HIS A 26 -18.20 -12.61 -5.12
C HIS A 26 -17.34 -13.49 -6.02
N VAL A 27 -16.01 -13.36 -5.97
CA VAL A 27 -15.04 -14.17 -6.71
C VAL A 27 -14.84 -15.49 -5.98
N ASP A 28 -15.32 -16.59 -6.56
CA ASP A 28 -15.24 -17.93 -5.98
C ASP A 28 -14.53 -18.96 -6.89
N GLY A 29 -13.94 -18.49 -7.99
CA GLY A 29 -13.28 -19.35 -8.99
C GLY A 29 -14.22 -20.13 -9.90
N THR A 30 -15.55 -19.96 -9.77
CA THR A 30 -16.56 -20.67 -10.58
C THR A 30 -17.45 -19.72 -11.38
N ARG A 31 -17.82 -18.56 -10.79
CA ARG A 31 -18.63 -17.54 -11.47
C ARG A 31 -17.81 -16.81 -12.52
N ASP A 32 -18.43 -16.47 -13.64
CA ASP A 32 -17.78 -15.61 -14.62
C ASP A 32 -17.82 -14.13 -14.20
N VAL A 33 -17.09 -13.29 -14.94
CA VAL A 33 -16.96 -11.85 -14.64
C VAL A 33 -18.29 -11.10 -14.72
N THR A 34 -19.24 -11.56 -15.54
CA THR A 34 -20.55 -10.94 -15.75
C THR A 34 -21.44 -11.19 -14.54
N GLU A 35 -21.43 -12.41 -14.03
CA GLU A 35 -22.18 -12.79 -12.83
C GLU A 35 -21.60 -12.10 -11.59
N VAL A 36 -20.27 -12.00 -11.48
CA VAL A 36 -19.61 -11.20 -10.45
C VAL A 36 -20.04 -9.73 -10.53
N ALA A 37 -20.07 -9.13 -11.72
CA ALA A 37 -20.50 -7.74 -11.92
C ALA A 37 -21.96 -7.54 -11.47
N ARG A 38 -22.85 -8.48 -11.81
CA ARG A 38 -24.27 -8.46 -11.43
C ARG A 38 -24.44 -8.53 -9.91
N LEU A 39 -23.77 -9.47 -9.25
CA LEU A 39 -23.86 -9.67 -7.79
C LEU A 39 -23.24 -8.49 -7.04
N ALA A 40 -22.08 -8.03 -7.52
CA ALA A 40 -21.43 -6.86 -6.98
C ALA A 40 -22.17 -5.57 -7.34
N GLY A 41 -23.17 -5.53 -8.25
CA GLY A 41 -23.88 -4.31 -8.64
C GLY A 41 -23.00 -3.25 -9.33
N VAL A 42 -22.01 -3.69 -10.11
CA VAL A 42 -21.08 -2.83 -10.88
C VAL A 42 -21.03 -3.26 -12.34
N THR A 43 -20.30 -2.54 -13.19
CA THR A 43 -20.11 -2.96 -14.59
C THR A 43 -18.95 -3.95 -14.73
N VAL A 44 -18.91 -4.70 -15.84
CA VAL A 44 -17.79 -5.62 -16.13
C VAL A 44 -16.43 -4.91 -16.18
N PRO A 45 -16.29 -3.71 -16.79
CA PRO A 45 -15.08 -2.91 -16.69
C PRO A 45 -14.67 -2.58 -15.25
N ASP A 46 -15.63 -2.24 -14.38
CA ASP A 46 -15.34 -1.97 -12.97
C ASP A 46 -14.79 -3.21 -12.26
N VAL A 47 -15.33 -4.40 -12.55
CA VAL A 47 -14.82 -5.65 -12.00
C VAL A 47 -13.35 -5.85 -12.40
N GLN A 48 -13.01 -5.64 -13.66
CA GLN A 48 -11.63 -5.78 -14.13
C GLN A 48 -10.69 -4.78 -13.46
N GLU A 49 -11.12 -3.52 -13.28
CA GLU A 49 -10.35 -2.51 -12.57
C GLU A 49 -10.09 -2.93 -11.10
N ARG A 50 -11.11 -3.46 -10.42
CA ARG A 50 -10.98 -3.89 -9.01
C ARG A 50 -10.18 -5.17 -8.85
N LEU A 51 -10.24 -6.11 -9.79
CA LEU A 51 -9.34 -7.28 -9.83
C LEU A 51 -7.87 -6.85 -9.97
N ASN A 52 -7.59 -5.91 -10.87
CA ASN A 52 -6.24 -5.34 -11.00
C ASN A 52 -5.80 -4.60 -9.73
N ALA A 53 -6.72 -3.86 -9.10
CA ALA A 53 -6.44 -3.18 -7.84
C ALA A 53 -6.16 -4.16 -6.68
N ALA A 54 -6.84 -5.32 -6.64
CA ALA A 54 -6.58 -6.39 -5.69
C ALA A 54 -5.19 -7.01 -5.89
N ALA A 55 -4.81 -7.31 -7.13
CA ALA A 55 -3.46 -7.81 -7.43
C ALA A 55 -2.37 -6.78 -7.03
N ALA A 56 -2.60 -5.49 -7.32
CA ALA A 56 -1.71 -4.42 -6.90
C ALA A 56 -1.70 -4.20 -5.37
N TRP A 57 -2.72 -4.66 -4.64
CA TRP A 57 -2.76 -4.61 -3.18
C TRP A 57 -1.79 -5.61 -2.56
N VAL A 58 -1.71 -6.84 -3.08
CA VAL A 58 -0.72 -7.84 -2.64
C VAL A 58 0.69 -7.35 -2.83
N ALA A 59 1.00 -6.82 -4.02
CA ALA A 59 2.33 -6.32 -4.33
C ALA A 59 2.72 -5.18 -3.37
N ARG A 60 1.80 -4.27 -3.05
CA ARG A 60 2.04 -3.16 -2.12
C ARG A 60 2.15 -3.63 -0.67
N ALA A 61 1.30 -4.56 -0.23
CA ALA A 61 1.37 -5.12 1.11
C ALA A 61 2.70 -5.87 1.33
N ALA A 62 3.11 -6.69 0.36
CA ALA A 62 4.40 -7.38 0.39
C ALA A 62 5.58 -6.40 0.40
N GLN A 63 5.54 -5.32 -0.38
CA GLN A 63 6.58 -4.29 -0.37
C GLN A 63 6.72 -3.56 0.96
N ARG A 64 5.65 -3.43 1.75
CA ARG A 64 5.69 -2.75 3.04
C ARG A 64 6.46 -3.52 4.11
N ASP A 65 6.53 -4.84 3.97
CA ASP A 65 7.24 -5.73 4.88
C ASP A 65 8.68 -6.03 4.42
N LEU A 66 9.10 -5.50 3.26
CA LEU A 66 10.48 -5.60 2.81
C LEU A 66 11.39 -4.61 3.57
N PRO A 67 12.66 -4.99 3.81
CA PRO A 67 13.67 -4.07 4.31
C PRO A 67 13.80 -2.83 3.43
N VAL A 68 14.04 -1.68 4.06
CA VAL A 68 14.32 -0.43 3.35
C VAL A 68 15.69 -0.53 2.69
N SER A 69 15.73 -0.46 1.37
CA SER A 69 16.96 -0.31 0.60
C SER A 69 17.45 1.14 0.59
N ASP A 70 18.73 1.36 0.29
CA ASP A 70 19.32 2.69 0.21
C ASP A 70 18.55 3.65 -0.74
N ASP A 71 18.14 3.19 -1.93
CA ASP A 71 17.33 4.01 -2.87
C ASP A 71 15.97 4.41 -2.26
N LEU A 72 15.38 3.54 -1.45
CA LEU A 72 14.11 3.79 -0.80
C LEU A 72 14.28 4.75 0.38
N ALA A 73 15.36 4.60 1.15
CA ALA A 73 15.75 5.55 2.18
C ALA A 73 15.96 6.95 1.62
N GLU A 74 16.66 7.09 0.48
CA GLU A 74 16.88 8.39 -0.16
C GLU A 74 15.56 9.05 -0.58
N ARG A 75 14.63 8.28 -1.17
CA ARG A 75 13.29 8.79 -1.52
C ARG A 75 12.49 9.23 -0.29
N ILE A 76 12.58 8.48 0.81
CA ILE A 76 11.95 8.84 2.09
C ILE A 76 12.55 10.14 2.62
N ILE A 77 13.87 10.30 2.61
CA ILE A 77 14.57 11.53 2.99
C ILE A 77 14.11 12.72 2.14
N GLN A 78 14.03 12.57 0.82
CA GLN A 78 13.55 13.63 -0.08
C GLN A 78 12.09 14.01 0.20
N CYS A 79 11.23 13.06 0.59
CA CYS A 79 9.86 13.35 1.01
C CYS A 79 9.82 14.08 2.34
N LEU A 80 10.56 13.61 3.33
CA LEU A 80 10.58 14.17 4.67
C LEU A 80 11.24 15.56 4.69
N THR A 81 12.22 15.80 3.83
CA THR A 81 12.85 17.12 3.63
C THR A 81 11.83 18.20 3.27
N GLY A 82 10.80 17.85 2.48
CA GLY A 82 9.70 18.76 2.15
C GLY A 82 8.79 19.11 3.32
N VAL A 83 8.96 18.45 4.48
CA VAL A 83 8.11 18.59 5.67
C VAL A 83 8.86 19.21 6.84
N VAL A 84 10.09 18.75 7.09
CA VAL A 84 10.91 19.16 8.26
C VAL A 84 12.22 19.83 7.87
N GLY A 85 12.50 19.98 6.58
CA GLY A 85 13.74 20.59 6.09
C GLY A 85 14.95 19.66 6.22
N PRO A 86 16.18 20.21 6.27
CA PRO A 86 17.42 19.43 6.18
C PRO A 86 17.64 18.37 7.27
N VAL A 87 16.95 18.48 8.41
CA VAL A 87 17.04 17.50 9.51
C VAL A 87 16.47 16.12 9.13
N ALA A 88 15.73 16.04 8.01
CA ALA A 88 15.13 14.81 7.52
C ALA A 88 16.12 13.66 7.34
N ALA A 89 17.34 13.93 6.87
CA ALA A 89 18.35 12.89 6.68
C ALA A 89 18.70 12.23 8.03
N VAL A 90 19.03 13.06 9.02
CA VAL A 90 19.36 12.59 10.38
C VAL A 90 18.21 11.81 11.00
N MET A 91 16.97 12.28 10.87
CA MET A 91 15.80 11.56 11.40
C MET A 91 15.61 10.19 10.76
N VAL A 92 15.86 10.05 9.46
CA VAL A 92 15.75 8.76 8.76
C VAL A 92 16.87 7.84 9.19
N ASP A 93 18.12 8.34 9.25
CA ASP A 93 19.28 7.56 9.67
C ASP A 93 19.09 7.04 11.09
N GLU A 94 18.67 7.89 12.04
CA GLU A 94 18.38 7.49 13.43
C GLU A 94 17.30 6.40 13.50
N VAL A 95 16.23 6.51 12.71
CA VAL A 95 15.16 5.50 12.69
C VAL A 95 15.61 4.19 12.08
N LEU A 96 16.42 4.23 11.01
CA LEU A 96 16.95 3.02 10.38
C LEU A 96 17.94 2.31 11.31
N ASP A 97 18.81 3.06 12.00
CA ASP A 97 19.74 2.54 12.99
C ASP A 97 19.00 1.94 14.20
N ASP A 98 17.96 2.62 14.72
CA ASP A 98 17.15 2.13 15.83
C ASP A 98 16.38 0.84 15.49
N LEU A 99 15.91 0.71 14.25
CA LEU A 99 15.16 -0.47 13.79
C LEU A 99 16.07 -1.63 13.37
N GLY A 100 17.29 -1.35 12.92
CA GLY A 100 18.26 -2.35 12.48
C GLY A 100 17.69 -3.32 11.45
N GLU A 101 17.80 -4.63 11.69
CA GLU A 101 17.28 -5.68 10.81
C GLU A 101 15.75 -5.66 10.64
N GLN A 102 15.03 -4.93 11.51
CA GLN A 102 13.57 -4.77 11.44
C GLN A 102 13.13 -3.52 10.68
N ALA A 103 14.06 -2.80 10.03
CA ALA A 103 13.81 -1.58 9.25
C ALA A 103 13.03 -1.87 7.95
N THR A 104 11.80 -2.36 8.09
CA THR A 104 10.84 -2.50 7.00
C THR A 104 10.24 -1.14 6.64
N LEU A 105 9.78 -0.97 5.40
CA LEU A 105 9.14 0.27 4.98
C LEU A 105 8.00 0.68 5.94
N ASN A 106 7.17 -0.27 6.37
CA ASN A 106 6.08 0.03 7.31
C ASN A 106 6.58 0.49 8.68
N ALA A 107 7.59 -0.19 9.24
CA ALA A 107 8.17 0.15 10.53
C ALA A 107 8.81 1.55 10.48
N THR A 108 9.64 1.81 9.46
CA THR A 108 10.32 3.09 9.26
C THR A 108 9.32 4.24 9.13
N LEU A 109 8.31 4.12 8.26
CA LEU A 109 7.30 5.17 8.09
C LEU A 109 6.46 5.39 9.35
N SER A 110 6.12 4.32 10.08
CA SER A 110 5.37 4.41 11.32
C SER A 110 6.16 5.10 12.44
N THR A 111 7.45 4.81 12.55
CA THR A 111 8.33 5.44 13.54
C THR A 111 8.56 6.91 13.21
N LEU A 112 8.82 7.25 11.95
CA LEU A 112 8.93 8.65 11.51
C LEU A 112 7.64 9.43 11.77
N ALA A 113 6.46 8.85 11.48
CA ALA A 113 5.18 9.50 11.71
C ALA A 113 4.94 9.85 13.19
N LYS A 114 5.45 9.04 14.14
CA LYS A 114 5.35 9.33 15.59
C LYS A 114 6.17 10.56 16.02
N GLN A 115 7.18 10.94 15.24
CA GLN A 115 8.03 12.12 15.51
C GLN A 115 7.44 13.41 14.89
N LEU A 116 6.36 13.31 14.13
CA LEU A 116 5.74 14.42 13.41
C LEU A 116 4.43 14.86 14.07
N THR A 117 4.08 16.15 13.92
CA THR A 117 2.72 16.61 14.25
C THR A 117 1.70 16.06 13.22
N PRO A 118 0.41 15.96 13.58
CA PRO A 118 -0.61 15.42 12.68
C PRO A 118 -0.66 16.09 11.29
N GLU A 119 -0.49 17.41 11.22
CA GLU A 119 -0.47 18.16 9.95
C GLU A 119 0.72 17.76 9.07
N ARG A 120 1.88 17.56 9.70
CA ARG A 120 3.11 17.12 9.02
C ARG A 120 3.02 15.67 8.56
N VAL A 121 2.37 14.80 9.33
CA VAL A 121 2.08 13.42 8.90
C VAL A 121 1.24 13.40 7.63
N GLN A 122 0.19 14.24 7.55
CA GLN A 122 -0.65 14.32 6.36
C GLN A 122 0.11 14.82 5.14
N LEU A 123 0.94 15.85 5.30
CA LEU A 123 1.80 16.36 4.23
C LEU A 123 2.82 15.31 3.77
N PHE A 124 3.46 14.62 4.71
CA PHE A 124 4.41 13.56 4.42
C PHE A 124 3.76 12.40 3.65
N ALA A 125 2.61 11.92 4.12
CA ALA A 125 1.83 10.88 3.44
C ALA A 125 1.35 11.28 2.03
N ARG A 126 1.16 12.58 1.78
CA ARG A 126 0.88 13.09 0.44
C ARG A 126 2.11 13.00 -0.45
N LEU A 127 3.27 13.47 0.01
CA LEU A 127 4.52 13.46 -0.76
C LEU A 127 4.98 12.04 -1.09
N LEU A 128 4.81 11.08 -0.16
CA LEU A 128 5.12 9.67 -0.39
C LEU A 128 4.27 9.08 -1.54
N ARG A 129 2.97 9.39 -1.57
CA ARG A 129 2.07 8.96 -2.66
C ARG A 129 2.42 9.61 -3.99
N GLU A 130 2.73 10.90 -4.00
CA GLU A 130 3.13 11.63 -5.22
C GLU A 130 4.43 11.06 -5.83
N ARG A 131 5.33 10.51 -5.00
CA ARG A 131 6.57 9.86 -5.43
C ARG A 131 6.47 8.34 -5.61
N GLY A 132 5.28 7.76 -5.45
CA GLY A 132 5.06 6.31 -5.62
C GLY A 132 5.75 5.44 -4.57
N VAL A 133 6.06 5.98 -3.39
CA VAL A 133 6.66 5.25 -2.25
C VAL A 133 5.61 4.45 -1.48
N THR A 134 4.35 4.91 -1.51
CA THR A 134 3.19 4.27 -0.84
C THR A 134 1.94 4.29 -1.70
#